data_AF-A0A485A6V0-F1
#
_entry.id   AF-A0A485A6V0-F1
#
_cell.length_a   1.000
_cell.length_b   1.000
_cell.length_c   1.000
_cell.angle_alpha   90.00
_cell.angle_beta   90.00
_cell.angle_gamma   90.00
#
_symmetry.space_group_name_H-M   'P 1'
#
loop_
_entity.id
_entity.type
_entity.pdbx_description
1 polymer ?
#
loop_
_entity_poly.entity_id
_entity_poly.type
_entity_poly.pdbx_seq_one_letter_code
_entity_poly.pdbx_strand_id
1 'polypeptide(L)'
;MSQAQQLLHMDTRSANWMHAWQPLMPTDDPGLGNEQRERVALEKEAACFLASRTVQHLRELMPRITCPNDSLEILLAAWRSAEIYSQMFSRVAAAMTDILWIDHYGSQSLPTDVLQKHQQQLLRFTDTLDRWLVNPPACGPLFLPLLLSPQRLARFANSLNHSR
;
A
#
# COMPACT_ATOMS: atom_id res chain seq x y z
N MET A 1 5.03 -19.34 -24.30
CA MET A 1 4.22 -18.14 -23.97
C MET A 1 2.85 -18.46 -23.36
N SER A 2 2.45 -19.73 -23.22
CA SER A 2 1.13 -20.12 -22.68
C SER A 2 0.99 -20.00 -21.15
N GLN A 3 2.08 -20.11 -20.38
CA GLN A 3 2.03 -20.04 -18.91
C GLN A 3 1.78 -18.62 -18.38
N ALA A 4 2.27 -17.58 -19.05
CA ALA A 4 2.01 -16.19 -18.67
C ALA A 4 0.55 -15.81 -18.91
N GLN A 5 -0.06 -16.30 -19.99
CA GLN A 5 -1.50 -16.15 -20.24
C GLN A 5 -2.33 -16.94 -19.22
N GLN A 6 -1.90 -18.13 -18.81
CA GLN A 6 -2.60 -18.89 -17.76
C GLN A 6 -2.55 -18.21 -16.39
N LEU A 7 -1.45 -17.53 -16.04
CA LEU A 7 -1.35 -16.73 -14.82
C LEU A 7 -2.28 -15.50 -14.86
N LEU A 8 -2.31 -14.80 -16.00
CA LEU A 8 -3.25 -13.69 -16.25
C LEU A 8 -4.73 -14.13 -16.20
N HIS A 9 -5.04 -15.33 -16.68
CA HIS A 9 -6.40 -15.88 -16.62
C HIS A 9 -6.79 -16.45 -15.25
N MET A 10 -5.83 -16.81 -14.41
CA MET A 10 -6.10 -17.26 -13.04
C MET A 10 -6.66 -16.11 -12.18
N ASP A 11 -6.13 -14.90 -12.36
CA ASP A 11 -6.59 -13.67 -11.67
C ASP A 11 -7.98 -13.22 -12.13
N THR A 12 -8.36 -13.54 -13.38
CA THR A 12 -9.71 -13.22 -13.87
C THR A 12 -10.81 -14.15 -13.38
N ARG A 13 -10.47 -15.30 -12.77
CA ARG A 13 -11.45 -16.24 -12.17
C ARG A 13 -11.67 -16.00 -10.68
N SER A 14 -10.73 -15.37 -9.98
CA SER A 14 -10.89 -14.86 -8.62
C SER A 14 -11.57 -13.49 -8.59
N ALA A 15 -11.45 -12.70 -9.67
CA ALA A 15 -12.21 -11.48 -9.85
C ALA A 15 -13.71 -11.80 -9.97
N ASN A 16 -14.45 -11.56 -8.88
CA ASN A 16 -15.90 -11.74 -8.86
C ASN A 16 -16.55 -10.57 -9.60
N TRP A 17 -16.61 -10.65 -10.94
CA TRP A 17 -17.05 -9.58 -11.85
C TRP A 17 -18.43 -8.99 -11.54
N MET A 18 -19.28 -9.73 -10.80
CA MET A 18 -20.55 -9.22 -10.27
C MET A 18 -20.38 -8.05 -9.29
N HIS A 19 -19.25 -7.98 -8.57
CA HIS A 19 -18.93 -6.89 -7.63
C HIS A 19 -18.09 -5.79 -8.27
N ALA A 20 -17.56 -5.97 -9.48
CA ALA A 20 -16.75 -4.95 -10.16
C ALA A 20 -17.55 -3.67 -10.49
N TRP A 21 -18.89 -3.76 -10.47
CA TRP A 21 -19.82 -2.66 -10.75
C TRP A 21 -20.51 -2.12 -9.50
N GLN A 22 -20.26 -2.68 -8.32
CA GLN A 22 -20.80 -2.12 -7.08
C GLN A 22 -19.97 -0.91 -6.67
N PRO A 23 -20.61 0.24 -6.34
CA PRO A 23 -19.89 1.39 -5.81
C PRO A 23 -19.16 1.00 -4.52
N LEU A 24 -17.94 1.51 -4.35
CA LEU A 24 -17.21 1.36 -3.10
C LEU A 24 -17.90 2.24 -2.03
N MET A 25 -18.30 1.61 -0.93
CA MET A 25 -19.02 2.16 0.21
C MET A 25 -20.35 2.81 -0.17
N PRO A 26 -21.37 2.06 -0.63
CA PRO A 26 -22.65 2.65 -1.05
C PRO A 26 -23.28 3.54 0.02
N THR A 27 -23.77 4.73 -0.36
CA THR A 27 -24.36 5.70 0.57
C THR A 27 -25.69 5.23 1.16
N ASP A 28 -26.40 4.35 0.45
CA ASP A 28 -27.71 3.78 0.83
C ASP A 28 -27.60 2.53 1.71
N ASP A 29 -26.41 1.92 1.82
CA ASP A 29 -26.15 0.76 2.68
C ASP A 29 -24.84 0.93 3.47
N PRO A 30 -24.90 1.61 4.64
CA PRO A 30 -23.74 1.77 5.51
C PRO A 30 -23.17 0.43 6.04
N GLY A 31 -24.00 -0.61 6.13
CA GLY A 31 -23.57 -1.94 6.57
C GLY A 31 -22.63 -2.56 5.55
N LEU A 32 -23.05 -2.60 4.29
CA LEU A 32 -22.22 -3.04 3.17
C LEU A 32 -20.98 -2.16 3.01
N GLY A 33 -21.10 -0.84 3.22
CA GLY A 33 -19.95 0.05 3.21
C GLY A 33 -18.91 -0.30 4.28
N ASN A 34 -19.34 -0.63 5.49
CA ASN A 34 -18.41 -1.03 6.56
C ASN A 34 -17.72 -2.36 6.23
N GLU A 35 -18.46 -3.34 5.70
CA GLU A 35 -17.86 -4.60 5.25
C GLU A 35 -16.80 -4.37 4.17
N GLN A 36 -17.07 -3.49 3.20
CA GLN A 36 -16.11 -3.16 2.14
C GLN A 36 -14.88 -2.43 2.71
N ARG A 37 -15.05 -1.54 3.69
CA ARG A 37 -13.95 -0.89 4.41
C ARG A 37 -13.07 -1.88 5.15
N GLU A 38 -13.66 -2.85 5.85
CA GLU A 38 -12.93 -3.93 6.53
C GLU A 38 -12.20 -4.84 5.55
N ARG A 39 -12.81 -5.19 4.41
CA ARG A 39 -12.15 -5.97 3.35
C ARG A 39 -10.93 -5.25 2.79
N VAL A 40 -11.03 -3.94 2.51
CA VAL A 40 -9.88 -3.14 2.07
C VAL A 40 -8.77 -3.20 3.12
N ALA A 41 -9.10 -3.07 4.40
CA ALA A 41 -8.11 -3.16 5.48
C ALA A 41 -7.41 -4.53 5.51
N LEU A 42 -8.18 -5.63 5.43
CA LEU A 42 -7.66 -6.99 5.41
C LEU A 42 -6.77 -7.28 4.20
N GLU A 43 -7.15 -6.82 3.02
CA GLU A 43 -6.34 -6.97 1.80
C GLU A 43 -4.98 -6.27 1.95
N LYS A 44 -4.97 -5.07 2.56
CA LYS A 44 -3.75 -4.33 2.84
C LYS A 44 -2.87 -5.00 3.90
N GLU A 45 -3.48 -5.54 4.95
CA GLU A 45 -2.76 -6.34 5.95
C GLU A 45 -2.14 -7.60 5.34
N ALA A 46 -2.89 -8.32 4.51
CA ALA A 46 -2.41 -9.50 3.81
C ALA A 46 -1.22 -9.18 2.88
N ALA A 47 -1.30 -8.08 2.11
CA ALA A 47 -0.20 -7.63 1.26
C ALA A 47 1.07 -7.29 2.06
N CYS A 48 0.92 -6.55 3.17
CA CYS A 48 2.02 -6.24 4.08
C CYS A 48 2.64 -7.50 4.69
N PHE A 49 1.80 -8.43 5.14
CA PHE A 49 2.24 -9.70 5.72
C PHE A 49 3.05 -10.54 4.71
N LEU A 50 2.57 -10.66 3.48
CA LEU A 50 3.26 -11.41 2.42
C LEU A 50 4.62 -10.78 2.09
N ALA A 51 4.70 -9.45 1.99
CA ALA A 51 5.95 -8.76 1.73
C ALA A 51 6.98 -8.99 2.85
N SER A 52 6.56 -8.82 4.12
CA SER A 52 7.43 -9.00 5.29
C SER A 52 7.89 -10.46 5.46
N ARG A 53 6.96 -11.42 5.29
CA ARG A 53 7.27 -12.85 5.32
C ARG A 53 8.26 -13.24 4.22
N THR A 54 8.13 -12.68 3.02
CA THR A 54 9.04 -13.00 1.91
C THR A 54 10.45 -12.48 2.18
N VAL A 55 10.58 -11.26 2.73
CA VAL A 55 11.87 -10.72 3.19
C VAL A 55 12.48 -11.61 4.26
N GLN A 56 11.70 -12.09 5.23
CA GLN A 56 12.18 -12.98 6.27
C GLN A 56 12.67 -14.32 5.71
N HIS A 57 11.86 -15.00 4.89
CA HIS A 57 12.24 -16.26 4.26
C HIS A 57 13.51 -16.11 3.42
N LEU A 58 13.66 -15.01 2.67
CA LEU A 58 14.86 -14.77 1.88
C LEU A 58 16.10 -14.67 2.78
N ARG A 59 16.03 -13.93 3.89
CA ARG A 59 17.14 -13.84 4.86
C ARG A 59 17.52 -15.21 5.44
N GLU A 60 16.54 -16.06 5.71
CA GLU A 60 16.77 -17.41 6.24
C GLU A 60 17.39 -18.36 5.19
N LEU A 61 17.07 -18.17 3.91
CA LEU A 61 17.59 -18.99 2.81
C LEU A 61 18.96 -18.54 2.32
N MET A 62 19.27 -17.25 2.40
CA MET A 62 20.52 -16.67 1.87
C MET A 62 21.80 -17.43 2.27
N PRO A 63 22.01 -17.84 3.54
CA PRO A 63 23.21 -18.58 3.94
C PRO A 63 23.35 -19.95 3.27
N ARG A 64 22.26 -20.50 2.71
CA ARG A 64 22.20 -21.83 2.08
C ARG A 64 22.34 -21.77 0.55
N ILE A 65 22.30 -20.58 -0.03
CA ILE A 65 22.34 -20.39 -1.48
C ILE A 65 23.73 -19.86 -1.86
N THR A 66 24.48 -20.66 -2.59
CA THR A 66 25.72 -20.19 -3.23
C THR A 66 25.36 -19.52 -4.55
N CYS A 67 25.31 -18.19 -4.56
CA CYS A 67 25.11 -17.42 -5.79
C CYS A 67 26.44 -16.74 -6.16
N PRO A 68 26.95 -16.92 -7.39
CA PRO A 68 28.03 -16.09 -7.87
C PRO A 68 27.53 -14.64 -8.00
N ASN A 69 28.30 -13.69 -7.48
CA ASN A 69 28.03 -12.24 -7.44
C ASN A 69 26.97 -11.80 -6.42
N ASP A 70 26.72 -10.49 -6.37
CA ASP A 70 25.85 -9.81 -5.40
C ASP A 70 24.34 -9.99 -5.65
N SER A 71 23.94 -10.98 -6.46
CA SER A 71 22.55 -11.16 -6.93
C SER A 71 21.55 -11.38 -5.77
N LEU A 72 21.95 -12.11 -4.73
CA LEU A 72 21.11 -12.33 -3.55
C LEU A 72 20.92 -11.06 -2.72
N GLU A 73 21.95 -10.23 -2.62
CA GLU A 73 21.88 -8.94 -1.93
C GLU A 73 20.98 -7.96 -2.69
N ILE A 74 21.06 -7.94 -4.03
CA ILE A 74 20.17 -7.16 -4.89
C ILE A 74 18.71 -7.63 -4.74
N LEU A 75 18.48 -8.95 -4.71
CA LEU A 75 17.14 -9.51 -4.51
C LEU A 75 16.59 -9.14 -3.13
N LEU A 76 17.41 -9.22 -2.08
CA LEU A 76 17.03 -8.80 -0.73
C LEU A 76 16.68 -7.30 -0.67
N ALA A 77 17.47 -6.47 -1.35
CA ALA A 77 17.21 -5.04 -1.48
C ALA A 77 15.86 -4.75 -2.15
N ALA A 78 15.55 -5.45 -3.24
CA ALA A 78 14.29 -5.32 -3.96
C ALA A 78 13.08 -5.69 -3.06
N TRP A 79 13.17 -6.82 -2.34
CA TRP A 79 12.10 -7.26 -1.44
C TRP A 79 11.92 -6.34 -0.23
N ARG A 80 13.00 -5.79 0.32
CA ARG A 80 12.91 -4.74 1.37
C ARG A 80 12.21 -3.49 0.85
N SER A 81 12.48 -3.09 -0.38
CA SER A 81 11.78 -1.96 -1.01
C SER A 81 10.29 -2.27 -1.16
N ALA A 82 9.94 -3.46 -1.66
CA ALA A 82 8.54 -3.90 -1.77
C ALA A 82 7.80 -3.92 -0.43
N GLU A 83 8.45 -4.38 0.65
CA GLU A 83 7.92 -4.34 2.02
C GLU A 83 7.59 -2.90 2.45
N ILE A 84 8.53 -1.96 2.28
CA ILE A 84 8.34 -0.58 2.73
C ILE A 84 7.24 0.12 1.91
N TYR A 85 7.25 -0.05 0.58
CA TYR A 85 6.20 0.51 -0.25
C TYR A 85 4.83 -0.08 0.06
N SER A 86 4.74 -1.39 0.34
CA SER A 86 3.47 -2.01 0.74
C SER A 86 2.89 -1.33 1.98
N GLN A 87 3.72 -1.04 2.98
CA GLN A 87 3.29 -0.31 4.18
C GLN A 87 2.82 1.12 3.85
N MET A 88 3.56 1.85 3.00
CA MET A 88 3.19 3.22 2.62
C MET A 88 1.87 3.27 1.85
N PHE A 89 1.68 2.38 0.87
CA PHE A 89 0.43 2.27 0.12
C PHE A 89 -0.76 1.88 0.98
N SER A 90 -0.57 0.95 1.92
CA SER A 90 -1.62 0.56 2.86
C SER A 90 -2.09 1.74 3.70
N ARG A 91 -1.19 2.64 4.10
CA ARG A 91 -1.57 3.88 4.81
C ARG A 91 -2.28 4.90 3.93
N VAL A 92 -1.84 5.07 2.68
CA VAL A 92 -2.55 5.94 1.73
C VAL A 92 -3.95 5.40 1.45
N ALA A 93 -4.10 4.09 1.25
CA ALA A 93 -5.40 3.45 1.07
C ALA A 93 -6.31 3.66 2.28
N ALA A 94 -5.81 3.45 3.50
CA ALA A 94 -6.57 3.72 4.72
C ALA A 94 -7.05 5.19 4.80
N ALA A 95 -6.18 6.15 4.47
CA ALA A 95 -6.57 7.56 4.45
C ALA A 95 -7.66 7.85 3.40
N MET A 96 -7.53 7.32 2.17
CA MET A 96 -8.56 7.49 1.13
C MET A 96 -9.89 6.84 1.53
N THR A 97 -9.83 5.65 2.10
CA THR A 97 -11.01 4.92 2.61
C THR A 97 -11.72 5.72 3.70
N ASP A 98 -10.99 6.33 4.63
CA ASP A 98 -11.59 7.14 5.68
C ASP A 98 -12.15 8.48 5.16
N ILE A 99 -11.54 9.08 4.14
CA ILE A 99 -12.11 10.26 3.46
C ILE A 99 -13.41 9.89 2.76
N LEU A 100 -13.44 8.80 2.00
CA LEU A 100 -14.63 8.32 1.29
C LEU A 100 -15.76 8.01 2.28
N TRP A 101 -15.41 7.38 3.40
CA TRP A 101 -16.35 7.10 4.48
C TRP A 101 -16.97 8.39 5.05
N ILE A 102 -16.15 9.40 5.32
CA ILE A 102 -16.62 10.71 5.80
C ILE A 102 -17.51 11.40 4.77
N ASP A 103 -17.16 11.32 3.48
CA ASP A 103 -17.94 11.91 2.39
C ASP A 103 -19.34 11.27 2.29
N HIS A 104 -19.42 9.95 2.42
CA HIS A 104 -20.67 9.21 2.29
C HIS A 104 -21.55 9.21 3.55
N TYR A 105 -20.95 9.20 4.74
CA TYR A 105 -21.67 8.99 6.00
C TYR A 105 -21.53 10.15 7.00
N GLY A 106 -20.84 11.23 6.62
CA GLY A 106 -20.71 12.46 7.39
C GLY A 106 -19.50 12.49 8.33
N SER A 107 -19.13 13.70 8.77
CA SER A 107 -17.90 13.98 9.54
C SER A 107 -17.87 13.42 10.96
N GLN A 108 -19.02 13.03 11.53
CA GLN A 108 -19.13 12.42 12.86
C GLN A 108 -19.05 10.89 12.82
N SER A 109 -18.96 10.29 11.63
CA SER A 109 -18.93 8.83 11.44
C SER A 109 -17.59 8.18 11.84
N LEU A 110 -16.56 8.99 12.08
CA LEU A 110 -15.24 8.57 12.55
C LEU A 110 -14.76 9.45 13.72
N PRO A 111 -13.78 8.98 14.51
CA PRO A 111 -13.11 9.83 15.50
C PRO A 111 -12.55 11.11 14.87
N THR A 112 -12.74 12.24 15.54
CA THR A 112 -12.38 13.58 15.03
C THR A 112 -10.89 13.74 14.71
N ASP A 113 -10.03 12.90 15.28
CA ASP A 113 -8.58 12.94 15.12
C ASP A 113 -8.04 12.03 14.00
N VAL A 114 -8.89 11.24 13.34
CA VAL A 114 -8.47 10.21 12.37
C VAL A 114 -7.70 10.80 11.19
N LEU A 115 -8.21 11.89 10.59
CA LEU A 115 -7.56 12.55 9.45
C LEU A 115 -6.24 13.23 9.85
N GLN A 116 -6.16 13.75 11.08
CA GLN A 116 -4.92 14.32 11.61
C GLN A 116 -3.85 13.24 11.80
N LYS A 117 -4.22 12.05 12.29
CA LYS A 117 -3.30 10.91 12.41
C LYS A 117 -2.80 10.46 11.04
N HIS A 118 -3.69 10.34 10.06
CA HIS A 118 -3.31 10.02 8.67
C HIS A 118 -2.33 11.06 8.13
N GLN A 119 -2.65 12.35 8.25
CA GLN A 119 -1.76 13.42 7.80
C GLN A 119 -0.35 13.29 8.40
N GLN A 120 -0.24 13.19 9.72
CA GLN A 120 1.05 13.09 10.39
C GLN A 120 1.86 11.90 9.89
N GLN A 121 1.21 10.76 9.68
CA GLN A 121 1.88 9.56 9.19
C GLN A 121 2.34 9.72 7.73
N LEU A 122 1.52 10.32 6.86
CA LEU A 122 1.87 10.54 5.45
C LEU A 122 2.97 11.59 5.28
N LEU A 123 3.02 12.62 6.13
CA LEU A 123 4.12 13.58 6.16
C LEU A 123 5.44 12.92 6.59
N ARG A 124 5.43 12.02 7.58
CA ARG A 124 6.62 11.22 7.94
C ARG A 124 7.15 10.38 6.78
N PHE A 125 6.25 9.83 5.96
CA PHE A 125 6.65 9.10 4.75
C PHE A 125 7.20 10.02 3.67
N THR A 126 6.64 11.21 3.50
CA THR A 126 7.19 12.25 2.63
C THR A 126 8.64 12.54 3.00
N ASP A 127 8.91 12.84 4.28
CA ASP A 127 10.26 13.11 4.76
C ASP A 127 11.22 11.93 4.52
N THR A 128 10.72 10.70 4.69
CA THR A 128 11.50 9.48 4.47
C THR A 128 11.89 9.36 3.00
N LEU A 129 10.93 9.56 2.10
CA LEU A 129 11.15 9.47 0.66
C LEU A 129 12.06 10.60 0.16
N ASP A 130 11.90 11.83 0.66
CA ASP A 130 12.79 12.95 0.32
C ASP A 130 14.24 12.67 0.74
N ARG A 131 14.46 12.09 1.93
CA ARG A 131 15.81 11.67 2.36
C ARG A 131 16.38 10.59 1.46
N TRP A 132 15.57 9.64 1.00
CA TRP A 132 16.03 8.57 0.11
C TRP A 132 16.38 9.06 -1.28
N LEU A 133 15.75 10.15 -1.76
CA LEU A 133 16.14 10.78 -3.02
C LEU A 133 17.54 11.40 -2.94
N VAL A 134 17.91 11.96 -1.78
CA VAL A 134 19.23 12.57 -1.55
C VAL A 134 20.28 11.53 -1.19
N ASN A 135 19.93 10.60 -0.30
CA ASN A 135 20.79 9.54 0.22
C ASN A 135 20.07 8.20 0.09
N PRO A 136 20.16 7.52 -1.07
CA PRO A 136 19.51 6.24 -1.25
C PRO A 136 20.10 5.22 -0.26
N PRO A 137 19.27 4.39 0.38
CA PRO A 137 19.76 3.29 1.22
C PRO A 137 20.72 2.40 0.42
N ALA A 138 21.73 1.81 1.09
CA ALA A 138 22.77 0.98 0.46
C ALA A 138 22.19 -0.21 -0.36
N CYS A 139 21.02 -0.69 0.05
CA CYS A 139 20.16 -1.60 -0.69
C CYS A 139 19.24 -0.78 -1.60
N GLY A 140 19.82 -0.07 -2.58
CA GLY A 140 19.18 1.03 -3.33
C GLY A 140 17.71 0.77 -3.65
N PRO A 141 16.82 1.77 -3.53
CA PRO A 141 15.51 1.63 -4.13
C PRO A 141 15.81 1.38 -5.61
N LEU A 142 15.38 0.23 -6.13
CA LEU A 142 15.16 0.13 -7.56
C LEU A 142 14.20 1.27 -7.84
N PHE A 143 14.75 2.39 -8.34
CA PHE A 143 14.03 3.63 -8.61
C PHE A 143 13.02 3.26 -9.69
N LEU A 144 11.89 2.71 -9.28
CA LEU A 144 10.67 2.73 -10.03
C LEU A 144 10.25 4.20 -9.93
N PRO A 145 10.42 4.99 -11.00
CA PRO A 145 9.74 6.26 -11.06
C PRO A 145 8.26 5.90 -10.95
N LEU A 146 7.53 6.52 -10.02
CA LEU A 146 6.10 6.29 -9.73
C LEU A 146 5.87 5.08 -8.81
N LEU A 147 5.34 5.30 -7.60
CA LEU A 147 3.92 5.58 -7.41
C LEU A 147 3.59 6.56 -6.26
N LEU A 148 4.59 6.90 -5.44
CA LEU A 148 4.46 7.80 -4.28
C LEU A 148 5.58 8.84 -4.33
N SER A 149 5.53 9.78 -5.28
CA SER A 149 6.49 10.90 -5.24
C SER A 149 6.26 11.71 -3.95
N PRO A 150 7.31 12.10 -3.21
CA PRO A 150 7.17 12.85 -1.96
C PRO A 150 6.26 14.07 -2.13
N GLN A 151 6.43 14.83 -3.22
CA GLN A 151 5.62 16.01 -3.51
C GLN A 151 4.12 15.72 -3.63
N ARG A 152 3.73 14.64 -4.33
CA ARG A 152 2.30 14.25 -4.44
C ARG A 152 1.76 13.76 -3.10
N LEU A 153 2.57 13.01 -2.34
CA LEU A 153 2.19 12.52 -1.02
C LEU A 153 2.00 13.67 -0.03
N ALA A 154 2.88 14.66 -0.04
CA ALA A 154 2.78 15.87 0.76
C ALA A 154 1.51 16.66 0.44
N ARG A 155 1.22 16.86 -0.86
CA ARG A 155 -0.01 17.55 -1.30
C ARG A 155 -1.26 16.82 -0.80
N PHE A 156 -1.30 15.49 -0.93
CA PHE A 156 -2.40 14.68 -0.42
C PHE A 156 -2.50 14.74 1.12
N ALA A 157 -1.40 14.64 1.84
CA ALA A 157 -1.40 14.76 3.30
C ALA A 157 -1.91 16.14 3.77
N ASN A 158 -1.57 17.21 3.04
CA ASN A 158 -2.00 18.56 3.35
C ASN A 158 -3.49 18.80 3.03
N SER A 159 -4.06 18.10 2.03
CA SER A 159 -5.50 18.22 1.73
C SER A 159 -6.38 17.64 2.84
N LEU A 160 -5.88 16.71 3.65
CA LEU A 160 -6.64 16.11 4.76
C LEU A 160 -7.10 17.13 5.83
N ASN A 161 -6.43 18.29 5.93
CA ASN A 161 -6.86 19.39 6.83
C ASN A 161 -7.82 20.38 6.18
N HIS A 162 -7.94 20.37 4.85
CA HIS A 162 -8.76 21.30 4.08
C HIS A 162 -10.14 20.75 3.74
N SER A 163 -10.39 19.46 3.94
CA SER A 163 -11.70 18.80 3.74
C SER A 163 -12.71 19.08 4.87
N ARG A 164 -12.67 20.28 5.47
CA ARG A 164 -13.62 20.74 6.50
C ARG A 164 -14.67 21.67 5.92
#